data_AF-A0A2D6L9N1-F1
#
_entry.id   AF-A0A2D6L9N1-F1
#
_cell.length_a   1.000
_cell.length_b   1.000
_cell.length_c   1.000
_cell.angle_alpha   90.00
_cell.angle_beta   90.00
_cell.angle_gamma   90.00
#
_symmetry.space_group_name_H-M   'P 1'
#
loop_
_entity.id
_entity.type
_entity.pdbx_description
1 polymer ?
#
loop_
_entity_poly.entity_id
_entity_poly.type
_entity_poly.pdbx_seq_one_letter_code
_entity_poly.pdbx_strand_id
1 'polypeptide(L)'
;MKTPEQNKAYIMRRIYLLWFLRHVFNPLSIKAVLIVLLGWQITSYVSIKHVIANWNLDGGLTGSFTFLESAVLNTEVMTQILVLGMIAFTALLARDIIQRRKITTEAFMPV
;
A
#
# COMPACT_ATOMS: atom_id res chain seq x y z
N MET A 1 23.60 17.22 -38.66
CA MET A 1 23.07 18.12 -37.61
C MET A 1 21.58 17.83 -37.42
N LYS A 2 21.11 17.59 -36.19
CA LYS A 2 19.67 17.44 -35.92
C LYS A 2 18.99 18.80 -36.04
N THR A 3 17.82 18.85 -36.67
CA THR A 3 17.06 20.10 -36.85
C THR A 3 16.58 20.63 -35.48
N PRO A 4 16.39 21.95 -35.32
CA PRO A 4 15.98 22.54 -34.04
C PRO A 4 14.65 21.97 -33.51
N GLU A 5 13.76 21.56 -34.41
CA GLU A 5 12.51 20.84 -34.11
C GLU A 5 12.77 19.47 -33.43
N GLN A 6 13.74 18.69 -33.93
CA GLN A 6 14.10 17.39 -33.36
C GLN A 6 14.71 17.51 -31.96
N ASN A 7 15.47 18.57 -31.69
CA ASN A 7 16.04 18.82 -30.37
C ASN A 7 14.95 19.15 -29.34
N LYS A 8 13.96 19.98 -29.70
CA LYS A 8 12.81 20.29 -28.83
C LYS A 8 12.02 19.02 -28.48
N ALA A 9 11.68 18.20 -29.47
CA ALA A 9 10.94 16.95 -29.25
C ALA A 9 11.70 15.97 -28.33
N TYR A 10 13.02 15.88 -28.49
CA TYR A 10 13.87 15.05 -27.64
C TYR A 10 13.89 15.52 -26.18
N ILE A 11 14.01 16.83 -25.96
CA ILE A 11 14.00 17.44 -24.63
C ILE A 11 12.62 17.26 -23.96
N MET A 12 11.54 17.53 -24.70
CA MET A 12 10.16 17.37 -24.19
C MET A 12 9.87 15.94 -23.75
N ARG A 13 10.30 14.93 -24.54
CA ARG A 13 10.17 13.52 -24.15
C ARG A 13 10.86 13.21 -22.82
N ARG A 14 12.06 13.73 -22.58
CA ARG A 14 12.77 13.55 -21.30
C ARG A 14 12.05 14.22 -20.13
N ILE A 15 11.50 15.41 -20.34
CA ILE A 15 10.75 16.14 -19.31
C ILE A 15 9.50 15.34 -18.91
N TYR A 16 8.74 14.84 -19.89
CA TYR A 16 7.57 13.99 -19.60
C TYR A 16 7.96 12.69 -18.89
N LEU A 17 9.07 12.07 -19.29
CA LEU A 17 9.58 10.86 -18.63
C LEU A 17 9.95 11.12 -17.17
N LEU A 18 10.68 12.20 -16.89
CA LEU A 18 11.06 12.59 -15.53
C LEU A 18 9.84 13.00 -14.69
N TRP A 19 8.88 13.71 -15.29
CA TRP A 19 7.64 14.08 -14.62
C TRP A 19 6.82 12.85 -14.27
N PHE A 20 6.67 11.91 -15.21
CA PHE A 20 5.99 10.64 -14.98
C PHE A 20 6.70 9.80 -13.93
N LEU A 21 8.03 9.66 -14.00
CA LEU A 21 8.82 8.97 -12.98
C LEU A 21 8.60 9.60 -11.61
N ARG A 22 8.65 10.93 -11.51
CA ARG A 22 8.46 11.63 -10.24
C ARG A 22 7.04 11.44 -9.67
N HIS A 23 6.04 11.28 -10.53
CA HIS A 23 4.66 11.08 -10.12
C HIS A 23 4.36 9.62 -9.74
N VAL A 24 4.87 8.66 -10.50
CA VAL A 24 4.67 7.22 -10.30
C VAL A 24 5.55 6.67 -9.19
N PHE A 25 6.81 7.10 -9.09
CA PHE A 25 7.72 6.71 -8.01
C PHE A 25 7.61 7.62 -6.77
N ASN A 26 6.46 8.26 -6.57
CA ASN A 26 6.16 8.90 -5.30
C ASN A 26 6.13 7.82 -4.19
N PRO A 27 6.78 8.02 -3.03
CA PRO A 27 6.75 7.09 -1.91
C PRO A 27 5.35 6.56 -1.55
N LEU A 28 4.31 7.39 -1.70
CA LEU A 28 2.91 6.96 -1.50
C LEU A 28 2.46 5.92 -2.51
N SER A 29 2.72 6.15 -3.79
CA SER A 29 2.33 5.25 -4.88
C SER A 29 3.03 3.89 -4.76
N ILE A 30 4.32 3.89 -4.40
CA ILE A 30 5.09 2.66 -4.18
C ILE A 30 4.51 1.85 -3.01
N LYS A 31 4.22 2.51 -1.87
CA LYS A 31 3.59 1.86 -0.71
C LYS A 31 2.21 1.30 -1.06
N ALA A 32 1.40 2.04 -1.83
CA ALA A 32 0.08 1.58 -2.27
C ALA A 32 0.18 0.34 -3.17
N VAL A 33 1.09 0.35 -4.14
CA VAL A 33 1.35 -0.80 -5.02
C VAL A 33 1.83 -2.01 -4.21
N LEU A 34 2.73 -1.81 -3.24
CA LEU A 34 3.19 -2.89 -2.35
C LEU A 34 2.03 -3.52 -1.56
N ILE A 35 1.11 -2.72 -1.01
CA ILE A 35 -0.07 -3.23 -0.30
C ILE A 35 -0.95 -4.07 -1.23
N VAL A 36 -1.18 -3.61 -2.47
CA VAL A 36 -1.97 -4.35 -3.45
C VAL A 36 -1.30 -5.68 -3.82
N LEU A 37 0.02 -5.66 -4.06
CA LEU A 37 0.79 -6.88 -4.37
C LEU A 37 0.79 -7.87 -3.21
N LEU A 38 0.95 -7.40 -1.97
CA LEU A 38 0.87 -8.24 -0.78
C LEU A 38 -0.52 -8.85 -0.63
N GLY A 39 -1.58 -8.06 -0.81
CA GLY A 39 -2.96 -8.54 -0.77
C GLY A 39 -3.23 -9.61 -1.83
N TRP A 40 -2.73 -9.40 -3.05
CA TRP A 40 -2.80 -10.41 -4.11
C TRP A 40 -2.05 -11.69 -3.71
N GLN A 41 -0.83 -11.56 -3.19
CA GLN A 41 -0.02 -12.70 -2.79
C GLN A 41 -0.67 -13.49 -1.65
N ILE A 42 -1.36 -12.84 -0.70
CA ILE A 42 -2.07 -13.55 0.38
C ILE A 42 -3.12 -14.50 -0.19
N THR A 43 -3.79 -14.15 -1.30
CA THR A 43 -4.81 -15.03 -1.91
C THR A 43 -4.26 -16.34 -2.46
N SER A 44 -2.95 -16.45 -2.70
CA SER A 44 -2.33 -17.73 -3.09
C SER A 44 -2.09 -18.67 -1.91
N TYR A 45 -2.04 -18.15 -0.69
CA TYR A 45 -1.79 -18.93 0.52
C TYR A 45 -3.06 -19.18 1.33
N VAL A 46 -4.01 -18.23 1.32
CA VAL A 46 -5.22 -18.31 2.13
C VAL A 46 -6.45 -17.91 1.32
N SER A 47 -7.49 -18.74 1.40
CA SER A 47 -8.79 -18.42 0.83
C SER A 47 -9.58 -17.51 1.77
N ILE A 48 -9.74 -16.24 1.37
CA ILE A 48 -10.49 -15.23 2.11
C ILE A 48 -11.93 -15.70 2.38
N LYS A 49 -12.56 -16.42 1.44
CA LYS A 49 -13.92 -16.95 1.60
C LYS A 49 -14.01 -17.94 2.76
N HIS A 50 -13.03 -18.83 2.89
CA HIS A 50 -12.99 -19.79 4.00
C HIS A 50 -12.69 -19.10 5.34
N VAL A 51 -11.84 -18.07 5.36
CA VAL A 51 -11.58 -17.29 6.57
C VAL A 51 -12.86 -16.61 7.06
N ILE A 52 -13.63 -15.98 6.16
CA ILE A 52 -14.88 -15.32 6.52
C ILE A 52 -15.95 -16.34 6.95
N ALA A 53 -16.06 -17.47 6.26
CA ALA A 53 -17.02 -18.52 6.61
C ALA A 53 -16.69 -19.19 7.96
N ASN A 54 -15.41 -19.30 8.31
CA ASN A 54 -14.98 -19.85 9.60
C ASN A 54 -14.98 -18.81 10.72
N TRP A 55 -15.11 -17.52 10.39
CA TRP A 55 -15.21 -16.47 11.39
C TRP A 55 -16.59 -16.54 12.04
N ASN A 56 -16.62 -16.96 13.31
CA ASN A 56 -17.83 -16.97 14.13
C ASN A 56 -18.20 -15.55 14.60
N LEU A 57 -18.81 -14.75 13.72
CA LEU A 57 -19.26 -13.38 14.02
C LEU A 57 -20.40 -13.35 15.05
N ASP A 58 -21.22 -14.40 15.08
CA ASP A 58 -22.36 -14.52 16.00
C ASP A 58 -21.92 -14.77 17.45
N GLY A 59 -20.70 -15.27 17.66
CA GLY A 59 -20.07 -15.46 18.98
C GLY A 59 -19.59 -14.16 19.65
N GLY A 60 -19.86 -13.00 19.07
CA GLY A 60 -19.48 -11.69 19.59
C GLY A 60 -17.96 -11.46 19.65
N LEU A 61 -17.54 -10.52 20.50
CA LEU A 61 -16.12 -10.16 20.65
C LEU A 61 -15.27 -11.36 21.06
N THR A 62 -15.74 -12.16 22.03
CA THR A 62 -15.00 -13.32 22.54
C THR A 62 -14.78 -14.38 21.46
N GLY A 63 -15.81 -14.72 20.68
CA GLY A 63 -15.69 -15.67 19.57
C GLY A 63 -14.71 -15.21 18.48
N SER A 64 -14.67 -13.90 18.22
CA SER A 64 -13.72 -13.31 17.27
C SER A 64 -12.28 -13.39 17.78
N PHE A 65 -12.03 -13.19 19.08
CA PHE A 65 -10.70 -13.33 19.66
C PHE A 65 -10.20 -14.79 19.63
N THR A 66 -11.06 -15.75 19.98
CA THR A 66 -10.69 -17.18 19.92
C THR A 66 -10.39 -17.63 18.50
N PHE A 67 -11.17 -17.15 17.51
CA PHE A 67 -10.88 -17.39 16.11
C PHE A 67 -9.54 -16.78 15.68
N LEU A 68 -9.25 -15.54 16.09
CA LEU A 68 -8.00 -14.86 15.75
C LEU A 68 -6.78 -15.58 16.34
N GLU A 69 -6.84 -15.99 17.60
CA GLU A 69 -5.78 -16.77 18.25
C GLU A 69 -5.54 -18.09 17.51
N SER A 70 -6.61 -18.84 17.24
CA SER A 70 -6.53 -20.10 16.50
C SER A 70 -5.98 -19.90 15.08
N ALA A 71 -6.43 -18.84 14.38
CA ALA A 71 -5.93 -18.51 13.06
C ALA A 71 -4.43 -18.21 13.12
N VAL A 72 -3.94 -17.40 14.04
CA VAL A 72 -2.51 -17.09 14.15
C VAL A 72 -1.69 -18.35 14.42
N LEU A 73 -2.12 -19.20 15.36
CA LEU A 73 -1.37 -20.40 15.74
C LEU A 73 -1.33 -21.47 14.63
N ASN A 74 -2.37 -21.57 13.82
CA ASN A 74 -2.50 -22.61 12.81
C ASN A 74 -2.15 -22.16 11.38
N THR A 75 -1.79 -20.89 11.15
CA THR A 75 -1.41 -20.40 9.82
C THR A 75 0.10 -20.49 9.59
N GLU A 76 0.50 -20.80 8.35
CA GLU A 76 1.90 -20.81 7.94
C GLU A 76 2.63 -19.48 8.16
N VAL A 77 3.93 -19.58 8.49
CA VAL A 77 4.82 -18.44 8.75
C VAL A 77 4.84 -17.44 7.59
N MET A 78 4.81 -17.91 6.34
CA MET A 78 4.82 -17.02 5.17
C MET A 78 3.60 -16.10 5.14
N THR A 79 2.41 -16.64 5.41
CA THR A 79 1.18 -15.84 5.49
C THR A 79 1.25 -14.82 6.61
N GLN A 80 1.78 -15.20 7.77
CA GLN A 80 1.97 -14.28 8.90
C GLN A 80 2.88 -13.10 8.50
N ILE A 81 4.00 -13.38 7.81
CA ILE A 81 4.92 -12.34 7.31
C ILE A 81 4.21 -11.41 6.31
N LEU A 82 3.42 -11.97 5.37
CA LEU A 82 2.68 -11.17 4.39
C LEU A 82 1.65 -10.27 5.05
N VAL A 83 0.89 -10.78 6.02
CA VAL A 83 -0.12 -10.02 6.78
C VAL A 83 0.55 -8.93 7.61
N LEU A 84 1.64 -9.25 8.34
CA LEU A 84 2.40 -8.26 9.10
C LEU A 84 2.98 -7.17 8.20
N GLY A 85 3.55 -7.56 7.05
CA GLY A 85 4.03 -6.63 6.04
C GLY A 85 2.90 -5.71 5.55
N MET A 86 1.73 -6.26 5.25
CA MET A 86 0.58 -5.50 4.80
C MET A 86 0.12 -4.48 5.84
N ILE A 87 0.04 -4.88 7.11
CA ILE A 87 -0.30 -3.98 8.24
C ILE A 87 0.76 -2.88 8.37
N ALA A 88 2.05 -3.23 8.34
CA ALA A 88 3.14 -2.27 8.48
C ALA A 88 3.14 -1.24 7.35
N PHE A 89 3.03 -1.66 6.08
CA PHE A 89 2.98 -0.74 4.94
C PHE A 89 1.72 0.13 4.95
N THR A 90 0.59 -0.42 5.37
CA THR A 90 -0.66 0.36 5.53
C THR A 90 -0.51 1.44 6.61
N ALA A 91 0.08 1.11 7.76
CA ALA A 91 0.35 2.08 8.82
C ALA A 91 1.36 3.16 8.38
N LEU A 92 2.42 2.78 7.66
CA LEU A 92 3.38 3.71 7.09
C LEU A 92 2.75 4.63 6.04
N LEU A 93 1.85 4.11 5.21
CA LEU A 93 1.11 4.91 4.22
C LEU A 93 0.14 5.88 4.91
N ALA A 94 -0.59 5.42 5.93
CA ALA A 94 -1.46 6.28 6.73
C ALA A 94 -0.69 7.41 7.41
N ARG A 95 0.47 7.09 8.02
CA ARG A 95 1.39 8.07 8.61
C ARG A 95 1.83 9.11 7.58
N ASP A 96 2.28 8.69 6.39
CA ASP A 96 2.72 9.60 5.34
C ASP A 96 1.60 10.54 4.89
N ILE A 97 0.36 10.04 4.76
CA ILE A 97 -0.80 10.86 4.39
C ILE A 97 -1.06 11.92 5.47
N ILE A 98 -1.05 11.53 6.74
CA ILE A 98 -1.27 12.45 7.87
C ILE A 98 -0.17 13.52 7.91
N GLN A 99 1.10 13.13 7.76
CA GLN A 99 2.23 14.07 7.80
C GLN A 99 2.23 15.04 6.61
N ARG A 100 1.93 14.58 5.40
CA ARG A 100 1.84 15.45 4.21
C ARG A 100 0.71 16.47 4.30
N ARG A 101 -0.42 16.08 4.90
CA ARG A 101 -1.53 17.01 5.18
C ARG A 101 -1.08 18.14 6.11
N LYS A 102 -0.37 17.81 7.21
CA LYS A 102 0.14 18.82 8.16
C LYS A 102 1.07 19.85 7.51
N ILE A 103 2.03 19.39 6.70
CA ILE A 103 2.99 20.27 5.99
C ILE A 103 2.27 21.24 5.05
N THR A 104 1.21 20.77 4.39
CA THR A 104 0.44 21.63 3.48
C THR A 104 -0.34 22.68 4.27
N THR A 105 -0.97 22.33 5.40
CA THR A 105 -1.74 23.28 6.21
C THR A 105 -0.87 24.41 6.77
N GLU A 106 0.34 24.12 7.25
CA GLU A 106 1.26 25.15 7.79
C GLU A 106 1.80 26.11 6.71
N ALA A 107 1.88 25.67 5.45
CA ALA A 107 2.34 26.51 4.35
C ALA A 107 1.30 27.54 3.85
N PHE A 108 0.01 27.30 4.09
CA PHE A 108 -1.08 28.17 3.60
C PHE A 108 -1.67 29.10 4.67
N MET A 109 -1.39 28.88 5.96
CA MET A 109 -1.74 29.80 7.05
C MET A 109 -0.51 30.04 7.95
N PRO A 110 0.37 31.00 7.61
CA PRO A 110 1.36 31.46 8.57
C PRO A 110 0.61 32.16 9.71
N VAL A 111 0.73 31.63 10.93
CA VAL A 111 0.28 32.29 12.16
C VAL A 111 1.24 33.43 12.47
#